data_AF-A0A969VVU5-F1
#
_entry.id   AF-A0A969VVU5-F1
#
_cell.length_a   1.000
_cell.length_b   1.000
_cell.length_c   1.000
_cell.angle_alpha   90.00
_cell.angle_beta   90.00
_cell.angle_gamma   90.00
#
_symmetry.space_group_name_H-M   'P 1'
#
loop_
_entity.id
_entity.type
_entity.pdbx_description
1 polymer ?
#
loop_
_entity_poly.entity_id
_entity_poly.type
_entity_poly.pdbx_seq_one_letter_code
_entity_poly.pdbx_strand_id
1 'polypeptide(L)'
;MNKKKEVIPIRTRKGSVYQKGTNEVFKISRSKFSNFLDCPRCFYLERVKGLKDPGMPGWALNTAVDELLKKEFDHYRKSQKPHPLITKNNLNFIPFQHDKIDYWRDALRGGIAFTDADTNLEIHGGVDDI
;
A
#
# COMPACT_ATOMS: atom_id res chain seq x y z
N MET A 1 17.12 2.19 35.18
CA MET A 1 15.75 2.70 34.95
C MET A 1 15.56 2.91 33.45
N ASN A 2 14.82 2.02 32.77
CA ASN A 2 14.46 2.23 31.36
C ASN A 2 13.54 3.45 31.26
N LYS A 3 14.03 4.55 30.70
CA LYS A 3 13.19 5.69 30.30
C LYS A 3 12.15 5.15 29.32
N LYS A 4 10.89 5.05 29.75
CA LYS A 4 9.77 4.78 28.84
C LYS A 4 9.82 5.88 27.78
N LYS A 5 10.08 5.52 26.52
CA LYS A 5 9.99 6.47 25.41
C LYS A 5 8.53 6.91 25.34
N GLU A 6 8.25 8.17 25.64
CA GLU A 6 6.94 8.74 25.42
C GLU A 6 6.63 8.74 23.92
N VAL A 7 5.46 8.23 23.57
CA VAL A 7 5.01 8.21 22.18
C VAL A 7 4.49 9.60 21.85
N ILE A 8 5.17 10.31 20.95
CA ILE A 8 4.67 11.55 20.37
C ILE A 8 3.72 11.19 19.22
N PRO A 9 2.41 11.40 19.36
CA PRO A 9 1.43 10.94 18.37
C PRO A 9 1.37 11.87 17.15
N ILE A 10 2.30 12.81 16.99
CA ILE A 10 2.28 13.78 15.89
C ILE A 10 3.16 13.30 14.74
N ARG A 11 2.67 13.46 13.51
CA ARG A 11 3.42 13.24 12.26
C ARG A 11 4.51 14.29 12.08
N THR A 12 5.73 13.83 11.81
CA THR A 12 6.92 14.70 11.65
C THR A 12 7.47 14.71 10.23
N ARG A 13 7.09 13.74 9.38
CA ARG A 13 7.59 13.63 8.00
C ARG A 13 6.98 14.72 7.12
N LYS A 14 7.81 15.46 6.38
CA LYS A 14 7.35 16.44 5.37
C LYS A 14 6.47 15.76 4.30
N GLY A 15 5.41 16.42 3.87
CA GLY A 15 4.41 15.85 2.94
C GLY A 15 3.45 14.83 3.56
N SER A 16 3.63 14.51 4.85
CA SER A 16 2.74 13.62 5.58
C SER A 16 1.62 14.34 6.32
N VAL A 17 1.48 15.66 6.17
CA VAL A 17 0.32 16.44 6.65
C VAL A 17 -0.04 17.41 5.54
N TYR A 18 -1.33 17.52 5.23
CA TYR A 18 -1.86 18.44 4.25
C TYR A 18 -1.71 19.86 4.75
N GLN A 19 -1.22 20.75 3.89
CA GLN A 19 -1.06 22.17 4.20
C GLN A 19 -2.05 22.96 3.34
N LYS A 20 -3.02 23.61 3.99
CA LYS A 20 -4.00 24.43 3.28
C LYS A 20 -3.29 25.64 2.67
N GLY A 21 -3.60 25.94 1.41
CA GLY A 21 -3.07 27.10 0.69
C GLY A 21 -1.76 26.85 -0.05
N THR A 22 -1.24 25.62 -0.02
CA THR A 22 -0.17 25.20 -0.93
C THR A 22 -0.79 24.55 -2.18
N ASN A 23 -0.18 24.79 -3.34
CA ASN A 23 -0.51 24.09 -4.59
C ASN A 23 0.29 22.79 -4.74
N GLU A 24 0.82 22.25 -3.64
CA GLU A 24 1.59 21.00 -3.67
C GLU A 24 0.63 19.81 -3.78
N VAL A 25 0.95 18.87 -4.68
CA VAL A 25 0.21 17.61 -4.83
C VAL A 25 0.26 16.83 -3.52
N PHE A 26 -0.90 16.46 -2.99
CA PHE A 26 -0.97 15.72 -1.73
C PHE A 26 -1.19 14.22 -1.96
N LYS A 27 -0.18 13.42 -1.56
CA LYS A 27 -0.19 11.97 -1.75
C LYS A 27 -1.05 11.27 -0.68
N ILE A 28 -1.92 10.37 -1.13
CA ILE A 28 -2.80 9.54 -0.31
C ILE A 28 -2.71 8.09 -0.80
N SER A 29 -2.46 7.15 0.10
CA SER A 29 -2.48 5.73 -0.25
C SER A 29 -3.91 5.17 -0.24
N ARG A 30 -4.14 4.05 -0.94
CA ARG A 30 -5.42 3.31 -0.89
C ARG A 30 -5.95 3.11 0.53
N SER A 31 -5.09 2.72 1.49
CA SER A 31 -5.51 2.54 2.89
C SER A 31 -5.96 3.86 3.54
N LYS A 32 -5.33 4.98 3.21
CA LYS A 32 -5.75 6.30 3.72
C LYS A 32 -7.05 6.78 3.08
N PHE A 33 -7.29 6.43 1.82
CA PHE A 33 -8.59 6.66 1.21
C PHE A 33 -9.68 5.83 1.88
N SER A 34 -9.42 4.54 2.18
CA SER A 34 -10.34 3.71 2.98
C SER A 34 -10.65 4.34 4.34
N ASN A 35 -9.64 4.80 5.07
CA ASN A 35 -9.83 5.48 6.36
C ASN A 35 -10.76 6.70 6.24
N PHE A 36 -10.75 7.43 5.12
CA PHE A 36 -11.66 8.55 4.89
C PHE A 36 -13.11 8.06 4.73
N LEU A 37 -13.32 6.99 3.96
CA LEU A 37 -14.64 6.38 3.80
C LEU A 37 -15.19 5.85 5.13
N ASP A 38 -14.33 5.22 5.93
CA ASP A 38 -14.70 4.63 7.23
C ASP A 38 -14.94 5.71 8.30
N CYS A 39 -14.09 6.73 8.36
CA CYS A 39 -14.17 7.82 9.33
C CYS A 39 -13.55 9.13 8.78
N PRO A 40 -14.37 10.02 8.18
CA PRO A 40 -13.89 11.30 7.65
C PRO A 40 -13.20 12.18 8.70
N ARG A 41 -13.70 12.15 9.95
CA ARG A 41 -13.11 12.89 11.08
C ARG A 41 -11.72 12.37 11.45
N CYS A 42 -11.54 11.05 11.48
CA CYS A 42 -10.27 10.40 11.80
C CYS A 42 -9.23 10.74 10.73
N PHE A 43 -9.63 10.62 9.46
CA PHE A 43 -8.80 11.04 8.33
C PHE A 43 -8.39 12.51 8.43
N TYR A 44 -9.31 13.42 8.77
CA TYR A 44 -8.98 14.83 8.95
C TYR A 44 -7.98 15.07 10.09
N LEU A 45 -8.19 14.44 11.26
CA LEU A 45 -7.26 14.54 12.39
C LEU A 45 -5.87 14.02 12.02
N GLU A 46 -5.79 12.94 11.26
CA GLU A 46 -4.52 12.35 10.86
C GLU A 46 -3.82 13.11 9.73
N ARG A 47 -4.52 13.36 8.62
CA ARG A 47 -3.92 13.95 7.41
C ARG A 47 -3.83 15.46 7.48
N VAL A 48 -4.68 16.16 8.24
CA VAL A 48 -4.68 17.62 8.33
C VAL A 48 -4.13 18.12 9.67
N LYS A 49 -4.49 17.48 10.80
CA LYS A 49 -3.95 17.86 12.12
C LYS A 49 -2.69 17.10 12.53
N GLY A 50 -2.32 16.04 11.79
CA GLY A 50 -1.11 15.27 12.04
C GLY A 50 -1.20 14.27 13.19
N LEU A 51 -2.38 14.04 13.77
CA LEU A 51 -2.59 13.09 14.87
C LEU A 51 -2.56 11.64 14.34
N LYS A 52 -1.53 10.88 14.70
CA LYS A 52 -1.38 9.48 14.31
C LYS A 52 -2.39 8.62 15.06
N ASP A 53 -3.01 7.70 14.31
CA ASP A 53 -3.78 6.63 14.90
C ASP A 53 -2.87 5.69 15.72
N PRO A 54 -3.37 5.12 16.83
CA PRO A 54 -2.66 4.06 17.54
C PRO A 54 -2.50 2.86 16.59
N GLY A 55 -1.25 2.49 16.32
CA GLY A 55 -0.94 1.38 15.43
C GLY A 55 -1.27 0.03 16.05
N MET A 56 -1.61 -0.94 15.21
CA MET A 56 -1.65 -2.35 15.58
C MET A 56 -0.25 -2.99 15.40
N PRO A 57 0.07 -4.07 16.14
CA PRO A 57 1.27 -4.84 15.85
C PRO A 57 1.26 -5.32 14.38
N GLY A 58 2.45 -5.41 13.78
CA GLY A 58 2.58 -5.88 12.41
C GLY A 58 2.21 -7.35 12.25
N TRP A 59 1.78 -7.72 11.04
CA TRP A 59 1.36 -9.08 10.68
C TRP A 59 2.51 -9.87 10.05
N ALA A 60 3.58 -10.11 10.82
CA ALA A 60 4.83 -10.68 10.29
C ALA A 60 4.62 -12.03 9.57
N LEU A 61 3.77 -12.91 10.11
CA LEU A 61 3.44 -14.19 9.49
C LEU A 61 2.76 -14.00 8.14
N ASN A 62 1.74 -13.14 8.06
CA ASN A 62 1.02 -12.86 6.82
C ASN A 62 1.95 -12.26 5.76
N THR A 63 2.82 -11.32 6.16
CA THR A 63 3.82 -10.74 5.25
C THR A 63 4.78 -11.81 4.71
N ALA A 64 5.25 -12.73 5.57
CA ALA A 64 6.15 -13.79 5.13
C ALA A 64 5.47 -14.80 4.19
N VAL A 65 4.22 -15.18 4.48
CA VAL A 65 3.42 -16.07 3.61
C VAL A 65 3.20 -15.42 2.24
N ASP A 66 2.82 -14.15 2.22
CA ASP A 66 2.64 -13.38 0.99
C ASP A 66 3.93 -13.30 0.16
N GLU A 67 5.08 -13.05 0.80
CA GLU A 67 6.37 -13.02 0.12
C GLU A 67 6.76 -14.38 -0.49
N LEU A 68 6.51 -15.47 0.22
CA LEU A 68 6.78 -16.83 -0.29
C LEU A 68 5.85 -17.21 -1.44
N LEU A 69 4.56 -16.89 -1.33
CA LEU A 69 3.58 -17.11 -2.38
C LEU A 69 3.99 -16.37 -3.67
N LYS A 70 4.38 -15.11 -3.54
CA LYS A 70 4.87 -14.29 -4.65
C LYS A 70 6.07 -14.91 -5.36
N LYS A 71 7.06 -15.41 -4.60
CA LYS A 71 8.23 -16.10 -5.16
C LYS A 71 7.86 -17.39 -5.89
N GLU A 72 6.90 -18.14 -5.36
CA GLU A 72 6.39 -19.34 -6.02
C GLU A 72 5.70 -18.98 -7.34
N PHE A 73 4.83 -17.98 -7.33
CA PHE A 73 4.15 -17.51 -8.55
C PHE A 73 5.11 -16.92 -9.57
N ASP A 74 6.19 -16.24 -9.15
CA ASP A 74 7.25 -15.76 -10.05
C ASP A 74 7.94 -16.92 -10.82
N HIS A 75 8.09 -18.10 -10.19
CA HIS A 75 8.62 -19.29 -10.87
C HIS A 75 7.67 -19.80 -11.97
N TYR A 76 6.38 -19.89 -11.68
CA TYR A 76 5.36 -20.32 -12.64
C TYR A 76 5.15 -19.29 -13.75
N ARG A 77 5.23 -18.00 -13.44
CA ARG A 77 5.21 -16.89 -14.39
C ARG A 77 6.35 -16.99 -15.39
N LYS A 78 7.59 -17.19 -14.93
CA LYS A 78 8.77 -17.34 -15.82
C LYS A 78 8.71 -18.59 -16.69
N SER A 79 8.16 -19.68 -16.16
CA SER A 79 8.01 -20.93 -16.91
C SER A 79 6.74 -20.97 -17.79
N GLN A 80 5.91 -19.93 -17.74
CA GLN A 80 4.63 -19.83 -18.46
C GLN A 80 3.74 -21.06 -18.23
N LYS A 81 3.65 -21.51 -16.98
CA LYS A 81 2.85 -22.67 -16.56
C LYS A 81 1.82 -22.27 -15.50
N PRO A 82 0.66 -22.93 -15.45
CA PRO A 82 -0.27 -22.75 -14.36
C PRO A 82 0.30 -23.31 -13.05
N HIS A 83 -0.03 -22.68 -11.94
CA HIS A 83 0.30 -23.17 -10.61
C HIS A 83 -0.43 -24.50 -10.32
N PRO A 84 0.16 -25.49 -9.62
CA PRO A 84 -0.46 -26.78 -9.34
C PRO A 84 -1.85 -26.69 -8.70
N LEU A 85 -2.06 -25.71 -7.81
CA LEU A 85 -3.37 -25.44 -7.21
C LEU A 85 -4.42 -25.04 -8.24
N ILE A 86 -4.05 -24.28 -9.27
CA ILE A 86 -4.95 -23.84 -10.35
C ILE A 86 -5.35 -25.07 -11.19
N THR A 87 -4.36 -25.87 -11.60
CA THR A 87 -4.59 -27.11 -12.36
C THR A 87 -5.44 -28.13 -11.59
N LYS A 88 -5.21 -28.29 -10.27
CA LYS A 88 -5.99 -29.20 -9.41
C LYS A 88 -7.47 -28.82 -9.35
N ASN A 89 -7.79 -27.54 -9.54
CA ASN A 89 -9.16 -27.03 -9.59
C ASN A 89 -9.73 -26.99 -11.02
N ASN A 90 -9.10 -27.66 -11.99
CA ASN A 90 -9.49 -27.68 -13.40
C ASN A 90 -9.53 -26.28 -14.05
N LEU A 91 -8.65 -25.39 -13.60
CA LEU A 91 -8.48 -24.05 -14.17
C LEU A 91 -7.17 -23.99 -14.97
N ASN A 92 -7.08 -23.06 -15.92
CA ASN A 92 -5.90 -22.86 -16.77
C ASN A 92 -5.43 -21.41 -16.75
N PHE A 93 -5.21 -20.87 -15.55
CA PHE A 93 -4.69 -19.52 -15.37
C PHE A 93 -3.17 -19.56 -15.23
N ILE A 94 -2.49 -18.78 -16.07
CA ILE A 94 -1.05 -18.56 -16.04
C ILE A 94 -0.83 -17.19 -15.39
N PRO A 95 0.09 -17.07 -14.40
CA PRO A 95 0.38 -15.77 -13.79
C PRO A 95 0.77 -14.73 -14.84
N PHE A 96 0.23 -13.52 -14.71
CA PHE A 96 0.38 -12.48 -15.72
C PHE A 96 1.83 -12.01 -15.84
N GLN A 97 2.38 -12.00 -17.06
CA GLN A 97 3.76 -11.59 -17.33
C GLN A 97 3.78 -10.20 -17.98
N HIS A 98 4.54 -9.28 -17.38
CA HIS A 98 4.74 -7.93 -17.93
C HIS A 98 6.06 -7.34 -17.42
N ASP A 99 6.76 -6.57 -18.25
CA ASP A 99 8.08 -6.00 -17.91
C ASP A 99 8.05 -5.06 -16.69
N LYS A 100 6.90 -4.44 -16.44
CA LYS A 100 6.65 -3.52 -15.31
C LYS A 100 6.00 -4.18 -14.09
N ILE A 101 5.86 -5.50 -14.04
CA ILE A 101 5.16 -6.20 -12.95
C ILE A 101 5.78 -5.88 -11.57
N ASP A 102 7.11 -5.91 -11.47
CA ASP A 102 7.81 -5.61 -10.22
C ASP A 102 7.68 -4.14 -9.83
N TYR A 103 7.64 -3.24 -10.82
CA TYR A 103 7.37 -1.82 -10.59
C TYR A 103 5.96 -1.61 -10.03
N TRP A 104 4.94 -2.28 -10.57
CA TRP A 104 3.57 -2.16 -10.07
C TRP A 104 3.37 -2.79 -8.68
N ARG A 105 4.14 -3.82 -8.33
CA ARG A 105 4.08 -4.50 -7.03
C ARG A 105 4.75 -3.71 -5.90
N ASP A 106 5.77 -2.90 -6.17
CA ASP A 106 6.42 -2.06 -5.15
C ASP A 106 5.54 -0.84 -4.80
N ALA A 107 4.58 -1.00 -3.88
CA ALA A 107 3.69 0.08 -3.44
C ALA A 107 4.40 1.31 -2.80
N LEU A 108 5.66 1.17 -2.38
CA LEU A 108 6.38 2.19 -1.61
C LEU A 108 7.24 3.09 -2.49
N ARG A 109 7.93 2.50 -3.48
CA ARG A 109 8.83 3.22 -4.39
C ARG A 109 8.29 3.28 -5.82
N GLY A 110 7.49 2.29 -6.21
CA GLY A 110 6.78 2.23 -7.47
C GLY A 110 5.27 2.21 -7.23
N GLY A 111 4.60 1.36 -7.98
CA GLY A 111 3.16 1.18 -7.94
C GLY A 111 2.46 1.93 -9.06
N ILE A 112 1.16 2.09 -8.87
CA ILE A 112 0.29 2.86 -9.74
C ILE A 112 -0.10 4.11 -8.96
N ALA A 113 -0.02 5.25 -9.64
CA ALA A 113 -0.43 6.53 -9.10
C ALA A 113 -1.33 7.23 -10.11
N PHE A 114 -2.36 7.91 -9.60
CA PHE A 114 -3.26 8.75 -10.37
C PHE A 114 -3.36 10.10 -9.67
N THR A 115 -3.09 11.17 -10.41
CA THR A 115 -3.25 12.55 -9.91
C THR A 115 -4.55 13.11 -10.44
N ASP A 116 -5.45 13.43 -9.53
CA ASP A 116 -6.69 14.13 -9.84
C ASP A 116 -6.43 15.63 -9.94
N ALA A 117 -6.61 16.20 -11.14
CA ALA A 117 -6.28 17.59 -11.43
C ALA A 117 -7.18 18.58 -10.67
N ASP A 118 -8.44 18.21 -10.41
CA ASP A 118 -9.41 19.07 -9.76
C ASP A 118 -9.13 19.23 -8.26
N THR A 119 -8.72 18.15 -7.59
CA THR A 119 -8.45 18.14 -6.15
C THR A 119 -6.97 18.27 -5.77
N ASN A 120 -6.06 18.16 -6.74
CA ASN A 120 -4.61 18.14 -6.53
C ASN A 120 -4.16 17.00 -5.58
N LEU A 121 -4.90 15.88 -5.62
CA LEU A 121 -4.62 14.69 -4.83
C LEU A 121 -3.97 13.62 -5.73
N GLU A 122 -2.89 13.02 -5.25
CA GLU A 122 -2.31 11.83 -5.88
C GLU A 122 -2.70 10.60 -5.08
N ILE A 123 -3.52 9.74 -5.68
CA ILE A 123 -3.91 8.45 -5.13
C ILE A 123 -2.92 7.41 -5.63
N HIS A 124 -2.26 6.70 -4.72
CA HIS A 124 -1.26 5.69 -5.08
C HIS A 124 -1.46 4.35 -4.34
N GLY A 125 -0.95 3.29 -4.95
CA GLY A 125 -0.98 1.94 -4.39
C GLY A 125 -0.12 0.98 -5.21
N GLY A 126 0.20 -0.17 -4.61
CA GLY A 126 0.77 -1.29 -5.36
C GLY A 126 -0.34 -2.23 -5.80
N VAL A 127 -0.08 -2.93 -6.89
CA VAL A 127 -0.87 -4.09 -7.29
C VAL A 127 -0.30 -5.32 -6.59
N ASP A 128 -1.16 -6.24 -6.19
CA ASP A 128 -0.71 -7.50 -5.63
C ASP A 128 -0.22 -8.45 -6.75
N ASP A 129 -0.18 -9.76 -6.52
CA ASP A 129 0.10 -10.71 -7.61
C ASP A 129 -1.07 -10.79 -8.60
N ILE A 130 -0.74 -10.79 -9.91
CA ILE A 130 -1.65 -10.97 -11.05
C ILE A 130 -1.15 -12.14 -11.89
#